data_AF-A0A1B6GPL6-F1
#
_entry.id   AF-A0A1B6GPL6-F1
#
_cell.length_a   1.000
_cell.length_b   1.000
_cell.length_c   1.000
_cell.angle_alpha   90.00
_cell.angle_beta   90.00
_cell.angle_gamma   90.00
#
_symmetry.space_group_name_H-M   'P 1'
#
loop_
_entity.id
_entity.type
_entity.pdbx_description
1 polymer ?
#
loop_
_entity_poly.entity_id
_entity_poly.type
_entity_poly.pdbx_seq_one_letter_code
_entity_poly.pdbx_strand_id
1 'polypeptide(L)'
;DEAEVELYNAISYQQGEQAETYQYKARQPQLNYKPFTYNIQLTSDKDSDAVVRVFLGPQYDVQGRPFNLEQARQYFVEIDRFVTNLKNGQNQIQRSSKQSSRFVQQQPSTRSLFAQAQQGIFYYNQTTQQQQLYRLPQNLLLPQGSQQGQQYVLAVTVHQYQPNQDQQSQLYQPYDNRPEGFPFDRPVKYNYFQQYKNFYYQTVYVYNQNQQQVNNPAQ
;
A
#
# COMPACT_ATOMS: atom_id res chain seq x y z
N ASP A 1 -11.99 12.71 -0.09
CA ASP A 1 -12.99 12.41 -1.15
C ASP A 1 -14.30 11.99 -0.52
N GLU A 2 -15.37 11.97 -1.30
CA GLU A 2 -16.65 11.39 -0.90
C GLU A 2 -16.77 9.99 -1.51
N ALA A 3 -17.22 9.02 -0.72
CA ALA A 3 -17.59 7.70 -1.20
C ALA A 3 -19.09 7.48 -1.04
N GLU A 4 -19.68 6.81 -2.04
CA GLU A 4 -21.08 6.40 -2.01
C GLU A 4 -21.18 4.89 -1.77
N VAL A 5 -22.03 4.48 -0.84
CA VAL A 5 -22.35 3.09 -0.54
C VAL A 5 -23.82 2.85 -0.86
N GLU A 6 -24.11 1.86 -1.68
CA GLU A 6 -25.49 1.48 -2.01
C GLU A 6 -26.16 0.75 -0.85
N LEU A 7 -27.38 1.15 -0.52
CA LEU A 7 -28.13 0.65 0.64
C LEU A 7 -29.36 -0.18 0.25
N TYR A 8 -29.55 -0.52 -1.02
CA TYR A 8 -30.76 -1.18 -1.47
C TYR A 8 -30.98 -2.56 -0.82
N ASN A 9 -29.93 -3.26 -0.38
CA ASN A 9 -30.04 -4.51 0.38
C ASN A 9 -30.40 -4.33 1.87
N ALA A 10 -30.37 -3.09 2.37
CA ALA A 10 -30.68 -2.77 3.77
C ALA A 10 -32.13 -2.30 3.98
N ILE A 11 -32.91 -2.19 2.90
CA ILE A 11 -34.30 -1.71 2.91
C ILE A 11 -35.24 -2.88 2.66
N SER A 12 -36.39 -2.88 3.34
CA SER A 12 -37.48 -3.82 3.07
C SER A 12 -38.40 -3.28 1.99
N TYR A 13 -38.75 -4.13 1.03
CA TYR A 13 -39.61 -3.80 -0.11
C TYR A 13 -40.98 -4.47 0.01
N GLN A 14 -42.00 -3.81 -0.50
CA GLN A 14 -43.35 -4.36 -0.59
C GLN A 14 -43.45 -5.39 -1.72
N GLN A 15 -44.49 -6.23 -1.68
CA GLN A 15 -44.72 -7.22 -2.72
C GLN A 15 -44.89 -6.56 -4.10
N GLY A 16 -44.07 -6.97 -5.06
CA GLY A 16 -44.06 -6.44 -6.43
C GLY A 16 -43.00 -5.36 -6.69
N GLU A 17 -42.41 -4.77 -5.66
CA GLU A 17 -41.28 -3.87 -5.80
C GLU A 17 -39.99 -4.63 -6.17
N GLN A 18 -39.20 -4.06 -7.08
CA GLN A 18 -37.91 -4.61 -7.50
C GLN A 18 -36.79 -3.78 -6.89
N ALA A 19 -36.00 -4.36 -5.98
CA ALA A 19 -35.00 -3.61 -5.21
C ALA A 19 -33.98 -2.87 -6.10
N GLU A 20 -33.61 -3.46 -7.24
CA GLU A 20 -32.65 -2.89 -8.18
C GLU A 20 -33.08 -1.56 -8.83
N THR A 21 -34.38 -1.24 -8.85
CA THR A 21 -34.90 0.01 -9.45
C THR A 21 -34.76 1.20 -8.50
N TYR A 22 -34.56 0.97 -7.20
CA TYR A 22 -34.40 2.02 -6.20
C TYR A 22 -32.92 2.42 -6.03
N GLN A 23 -32.69 3.71 -5.78
CA GLN A 23 -31.34 4.26 -5.56
C GLN A 23 -31.18 4.83 -4.16
N TYR A 24 -31.16 3.95 -3.16
CA TYR A 24 -30.76 4.33 -1.80
C TYR A 24 -29.23 4.30 -1.68
N LYS A 25 -28.64 5.42 -1.28
CA LYS A 25 -27.19 5.56 -1.09
C LYS A 25 -26.88 6.30 0.20
N ALA A 26 -25.87 5.85 0.92
CA ALA A 26 -25.19 6.64 1.94
C ALA A 26 -23.95 7.29 1.32
N ARG A 27 -23.70 8.55 1.70
CA ARG A 27 -22.50 9.28 1.33
C ARG A 27 -21.66 9.54 2.56
N GLN A 28 -20.37 9.23 2.49
CA GLN A 28 -19.44 9.45 3.60
C GLN A 28 -18.13 10.06 3.10
N PRO A 29 -17.55 11.02 3.84
CA PRO A 29 -16.18 11.43 3.64
C PRO A 29 -15.23 10.25 3.87
N GLN A 30 -14.25 10.07 2.99
CA GLN A 30 -13.19 9.09 3.12
C GLN A 30 -11.81 9.73 2.95
N LEU A 31 -10.87 9.24 3.75
CA LEU A 31 -9.45 9.53 3.57
C LEU A 31 -9.00 9.05 2.20
N ASN A 32 -8.17 9.86 1.54
CA ASN A 32 -7.51 9.51 0.30
C ASN A 32 -6.16 10.24 0.20
N TYR A 33 -5.36 9.88 -0.79
CA TYR A 33 -4.05 10.48 -1.03
C TYR A 33 -3.81 10.74 -2.52
N LYS A 34 -2.96 11.73 -2.83
CA LYS A 34 -2.43 11.94 -4.18
C LYS A 34 -1.43 10.83 -4.51
N PRO A 35 -1.56 10.15 -5.67
CA PRO A 35 -0.58 9.17 -6.10
C PRO A 35 0.83 9.77 -6.17
N PHE A 36 1.80 9.04 -5.64
CA PHE A 36 3.22 9.39 -5.67
C PHE A 36 4.06 8.23 -6.21
N THR A 37 5.34 8.51 -6.50
CA THR A 37 6.29 7.56 -7.09
C THR A 37 7.56 7.48 -6.23
N TYR A 38 8.00 6.27 -5.93
CA TYR A 38 9.32 6.01 -5.38
C TYR A 38 10.36 6.07 -6.50
N ASN A 39 11.41 6.87 -6.33
CA ASN A 39 12.58 6.89 -7.22
C ASN A 39 13.77 6.30 -6.46
N ILE A 40 14.07 5.03 -6.68
CA ILE A 40 15.11 4.29 -5.96
C ILE A 40 16.32 4.18 -6.88
N GLN A 41 17.45 4.73 -6.44
CA GLN A 41 18.73 4.64 -7.13
C GLN A 41 19.66 3.74 -6.32
N LEU A 42 20.24 2.73 -6.96
CA LEU A 42 21.15 1.80 -6.31
C LEU A 42 22.19 1.26 -7.29
N THR A 43 23.31 0.79 -6.75
CA THR A 43 24.36 0.12 -7.53
C THR A 43 24.41 -1.35 -7.12
N SER A 44 24.43 -2.25 -8.11
CA SER A 44 24.61 -3.69 -7.91
C SER A 44 25.97 -4.12 -8.44
N ASP A 45 26.62 -5.08 -7.79
CA ASP A 45 27.88 -5.69 -8.22
C ASP A 45 27.67 -6.87 -9.19
N LYS A 46 26.42 -7.30 -9.39
CA LYS A 46 26.05 -8.42 -10.27
C LYS A 46 24.63 -8.28 -10.82
N ASP A 47 24.36 -9.01 -11.90
CA ASP A 47 23.00 -9.25 -12.37
C ASP A 47 22.28 -10.18 -11.38
N SER A 48 21.14 -9.76 -10.85
CA SER A 48 20.36 -10.59 -9.91
C SER A 48 18.91 -10.11 -9.77
N ASP A 49 18.00 -11.04 -9.49
CA ASP A 49 16.68 -10.68 -9.00
C ASP A 49 16.77 -10.22 -7.54
N ALA A 50 16.15 -9.08 -7.25
CA ALA A 50 16.08 -8.52 -5.93
C ALA A 50 14.63 -8.25 -5.52
N VAL A 51 14.33 -8.46 -4.25
CA VAL A 51 13.11 -8.02 -3.61
C VAL A 51 13.36 -6.67 -2.94
N VAL A 52 12.50 -5.71 -3.26
CA VAL A 52 12.46 -4.39 -2.65
C VAL A 52 11.28 -4.35 -1.69
N ARG A 53 11.52 -3.91 -0.47
CA ARG A 53 10.50 -3.65 0.55
C ARG A 53 10.51 -2.18 0.92
N VAL A 54 9.32 -1.60 1.02
CA VAL A 54 9.14 -0.20 1.41
C VAL A 54 8.28 -0.16 2.65
N PHE A 55 8.78 0.49 3.69
CA PHE A 55 8.09 0.66 4.96
C PHE A 55 7.89 2.14 5.27
N LEU A 56 6.81 2.43 5.98
CA LEU A 56 6.53 3.75 6.56
C LEU A 56 6.41 3.60 8.08
N GLY A 57 7.15 4.42 8.83
CA GLY A 57 7.12 4.41 10.29
C GLY A 57 7.15 5.82 10.88
N PRO A 58 6.82 5.97 12.17
CA PRO A 58 6.84 7.26 12.85
C PRO A 58 8.28 7.73 13.12
N GLN A 59 8.51 9.04 13.04
CA GLN A 59 9.77 9.66 13.46
C GLN A 59 9.79 9.95 14.97
N TYR A 60 8.63 10.27 15.56
CA TYR A 60 8.49 10.71 16.95
C TYR A 60 7.41 9.92 17.69
N ASP A 61 7.57 9.80 19.01
CA ASP A 61 6.52 9.30 19.89
C ASP A 61 5.43 10.35 20.17
N VAL A 62 4.42 9.97 20.96
CA VAL A 62 3.29 10.84 21.29
C VAL A 62 3.67 12.06 22.15
N GLN A 63 4.86 12.05 22.77
CA GLN A 63 5.42 13.19 23.50
C GLN A 63 6.37 14.04 22.64
N GLY A 64 6.52 13.72 21.35
CA GLY A 64 7.39 14.45 20.42
C GLY A 64 8.88 14.09 20.55
N ARG A 65 9.23 12.99 21.23
CA ARG A 65 10.62 12.53 21.34
C ARG A 65 10.97 11.65 20.14
N PRO A 66 12.16 11.81 19.54
CA PRO A 66 12.54 10.98 18.39
C PRO A 66 12.67 9.52 18.82
N PHE A 67 12.11 8.60 18.03
CA PHE A 67 12.34 7.19 18.24
C PHE A 67 13.77 6.82 17.85
N ASN A 68 14.39 5.93 18.62
CA ASN A 68 15.48 5.12 18.08
C ASN A 68 14.91 3.97 17.23
N LEU A 69 15.75 3.32 16.41
CA LEU A 69 15.28 2.27 15.51
C LEU A 69 14.63 1.10 16.24
N GLU A 70 15.17 0.68 17.39
CA GLU A 70 14.63 -0.46 18.14
C GLU A 70 13.19 -0.17 18.58
N GLN A 71 12.94 1.04 19.08
CA GLN A 71 11.61 1.48 19.49
C GLN A 71 10.67 1.62 18.27
N ALA A 72 11.17 2.24 17.19
CA ALA A 72 10.39 2.51 15.98
C ALA A 72 10.03 1.24 15.20
N ARG A 73 10.87 0.18 15.24
CA ARG A 73 10.76 -1.00 14.36
C ARG A 73 9.35 -1.60 14.33
N GLN A 74 8.71 -1.67 15.50
CA GLN A 74 7.39 -2.30 15.68
C GLN A 74 6.25 -1.48 15.07
N TYR A 75 6.51 -0.20 14.76
CA TYR A 75 5.56 0.73 14.18
C TYR A 75 5.76 0.92 12.67
N PHE A 76 6.77 0.30 12.07
CA PHE A 76 6.95 0.32 10.62
C PHE A 76 5.93 -0.60 9.96
N VAL A 77 5.12 -0.03 9.07
CA VAL A 77 4.15 -0.76 8.25
C VAL A 77 4.75 -0.95 6.86
N GLU A 78 4.74 -2.18 6.36
CA GLU A 78 5.15 -2.48 4.99
C GLU A 78 4.11 -1.94 4.01
N ILE A 79 4.44 -0.86 3.30
CA ILE A 79 3.55 -0.22 2.34
C ILE A 79 3.74 -0.74 0.93
N ASP A 80 4.82 -1.47 0.64
CA ASP A 80 5.05 -2.09 -0.65
C ASP A 80 6.09 -3.22 -0.60
N ARG A 81 5.93 -4.20 -1.50
CA ARG A 81 6.90 -5.26 -1.76
C ARG A 81 6.84 -5.67 -3.22
N PHE A 82 7.99 -5.73 -3.89
CA PHE A 82 8.06 -6.12 -5.29
C PHE A 82 9.42 -6.72 -5.67
N VAL A 83 9.44 -7.50 -6.74
CA VAL A 83 10.66 -8.04 -7.34
C VAL A 83 11.11 -7.14 -8.49
N THR A 84 12.41 -6.94 -8.61
CA THR A 84 13.06 -6.20 -9.69
C THR A 84 14.29 -6.95 -10.16
N ASN A 85 14.57 -6.90 -11.46
CA ASN A 85 15.79 -7.45 -12.04
C ASN A 85 16.86 -6.36 -11.99
N LEU A 86 17.94 -6.59 -11.23
CA LEU A 86 19.08 -5.67 -11.12
C LEU A 86 20.14 -6.04 -12.15
N LYS A 87 20.77 -5.02 -12.75
CA LYS A 87 21.95 -5.15 -13.58
C LYS A 87 23.22 -4.77 -12.83
N ASN A 88 24.34 -5.39 -13.17
CA ASN A 88 25.65 -4.93 -12.71
C ASN A 88 25.83 -3.45 -13.06
N GLY A 89 26.22 -2.64 -12.07
CA GLY A 89 26.34 -1.19 -12.18
C GLY A 89 25.13 -0.45 -11.61
N GLN A 90 24.86 0.73 -12.16
CA GLN A 90 23.81 1.63 -11.66
C GLN A 90 22.43 1.20 -12.14
N ASN A 91 21.46 1.23 -11.23
CA ASN A 91 20.06 0.92 -11.49
C ASN A 91 19.17 2.06 -11.00
N GLN A 92 18.12 2.35 -11.76
CA GLN A 92 17.08 3.31 -11.38
C GLN A 92 15.72 2.61 -11.45
N ILE A 93 15.03 2.57 -10.32
CA ILE A 93 13.72 1.95 -10.19
C ILE A 93 12.71 3.06 -9.92
N GLN A 94 11.72 3.16 -10.81
CA GLN A 94 10.56 4.02 -10.61
C GLN A 94 9.34 3.16 -10.32
N ARG A 95 8.66 3.42 -9.20
CA ARG A 95 7.49 2.64 -8.81
C ARG A 95 6.38 3.51 -8.28
N SER A 96 5.20 3.41 -8.87
CA SER A 96 4.02 4.14 -8.42
C SER A 96 3.42 3.49 -7.17
N SER A 97 2.99 4.32 -6.22
CA SER A 97 2.15 3.92 -5.07
C SER A 97 0.93 3.07 -5.47
N LYS A 98 0.35 3.29 -6.65
CA LYS A 98 -0.78 2.51 -7.19
C LYS A 98 -0.43 1.06 -7.56
N GLN A 99 0.85 0.74 -7.67
CA GLN A 99 1.33 -0.61 -8.00
C GLN A 99 1.62 -1.44 -6.75
N SER A 100 1.40 -0.89 -5.55
CA SER A 100 1.71 -1.59 -4.31
C SER A 100 1.00 -2.94 -4.24
N SER A 101 1.77 -3.96 -3.86
CA SER A 101 1.24 -5.31 -3.63
C SER A 101 0.48 -5.45 -2.31
N ARG A 102 0.56 -4.44 -1.43
CA ARG A 102 -0.06 -4.42 -0.09
C ARG A 102 -1.45 -3.81 -0.08
N PHE A 103 -1.79 -3.11 -1.14
CA PHE A 103 -3.05 -2.38 -1.23
C PHE A 103 -3.89 -2.83 -2.44
N VAL A 104 -5.20 -2.67 -2.33
CA VAL A 104 -6.16 -3.00 -3.37
C VAL A 104 -6.94 -1.76 -3.77
N GLN A 105 -7.12 -1.57 -5.07
CA GLN A 105 -7.93 -0.47 -5.59
C GLN A 105 -9.39 -0.60 -5.16
N GLN A 106 -10.10 0.53 -5.18
CA GLN A 106 -11.52 0.56 -4.88
C GLN A 106 -12.26 -0.43 -5.76
N GLN A 107 -13.06 -1.29 -5.13
CA GLN A 107 -13.84 -2.30 -5.82
C GLN A 107 -15.09 -1.67 -6.44
N PRO A 108 -15.53 -2.15 -7.62
CA PRO A 108 -16.79 -1.72 -8.21
C PRO A 108 -17.98 -2.06 -7.30
N SER A 109 -19.06 -1.27 -7.40
CA SER A 109 -20.29 -1.57 -6.66
C SER A 109 -20.94 -2.86 -7.18
N THR A 110 -21.78 -3.48 -6.34
CA THR A 110 -22.56 -4.66 -6.73
C THR A 110 -23.40 -4.42 -7.98
N ARG A 111 -24.05 -3.25 -8.11
CA ARG A 111 -24.78 -2.88 -9.33
C ARG A 111 -23.88 -2.79 -10.56
N SER A 112 -22.68 -2.22 -10.43
CA SER A 112 -21.70 -2.17 -11.52
C SER A 112 -21.25 -3.56 -11.94
N LEU A 113 -21.02 -4.46 -10.97
CA LEU A 113 -20.68 -5.86 -11.23
C LEU A 113 -21.80 -6.60 -11.95
N PHE A 114 -23.06 -6.42 -11.53
CA PHE A 114 -24.22 -7.01 -12.21
C PHE A 114 -24.36 -6.50 -13.65
N ALA A 115 -24.19 -5.19 -13.88
CA ALA A 115 -24.24 -4.61 -15.22
C ALA A 115 -23.14 -5.20 -16.12
N GLN A 116 -21.91 -5.35 -15.60
CA GLN A 116 -20.82 -6.01 -16.31
C GLN A 116 -21.14 -7.47 -16.65
N ALA A 117 -21.79 -8.19 -15.74
CA ALA A 117 -22.19 -9.59 -15.95
C ALA A 117 -23.25 -9.71 -17.05
N GLN A 118 -24.26 -8.84 -17.05
CA GLN A 118 -25.30 -8.80 -18.09
C GLN A 118 -24.73 -8.46 -19.47
N GLN A 119 -23.69 -7.63 -19.52
CA GLN A 119 -22.98 -7.27 -20.75
C GLN A 119 -21.97 -8.33 -21.22
N GLY A 120 -21.79 -9.42 -20.46
CA GLY A 120 -20.81 -10.48 -20.79
C GLY A 120 -19.34 -10.05 -20.65
N ILE A 121 -19.06 -8.94 -19.96
CA ILE A 121 -17.71 -8.39 -19.76
C ILE A 121 -17.18 -8.64 -18.34
N PHE A 122 -17.97 -9.27 -17.47
CA PHE A 122 -17.54 -9.64 -16.13
C PHE A 122 -16.57 -10.84 -16.19
N TYR A 123 -15.37 -10.62 -15.68
CA TYR A 123 -14.35 -11.66 -15.54
C TYR A 123 -14.04 -11.89 -14.05
N TYR A 124 -14.33 -13.10 -13.57
CA TYR A 124 -14.01 -13.51 -12.20
C TYR A 124 -12.75 -14.37 -12.20
N ASN A 125 -11.66 -13.84 -11.62
CA ASN A 125 -10.46 -14.62 -11.38
C ASN A 125 -10.34 -14.94 -9.89
N GLN A 126 -10.62 -16.19 -9.51
CA GLN A 126 -10.64 -16.62 -8.12
C GLN A 126 -9.31 -16.31 -7.40
N THR A 127 -8.18 -16.57 -8.04
CA THR A 127 -6.84 -16.32 -7.48
C THR A 127 -6.63 -14.84 -7.19
N THR A 128 -6.94 -13.98 -8.15
CA THR A 128 -6.85 -12.51 -7.98
C THR A 128 -7.78 -12.03 -6.87
N GLN A 129 -9.01 -12.52 -6.81
CA GLN A 129 -9.96 -12.13 -5.78
C GLN A 129 -9.50 -12.57 -4.39
N GLN A 130 -9.02 -13.81 -4.24
CA GLN A 130 -8.47 -14.31 -2.98
C GLN A 130 -7.26 -13.49 -2.53
N GLN A 131 -6.36 -13.11 -3.44
CA GLN A 131 -5.22 -12.24 -3.13
C GLN A 131 -5.64 -10.86 -2.63
N GLN A 132 -6.73 -10.30 -3.15
CA GLN A 132 -7.21 -8.99 -2.75
C GLN A 132 -7.80 -8.96 -1.33
N LEU A 133 -8.30 -10.09 -0.82
CA LEU A 133 -8.89 -10.18 0.53
C LEU A 133 -7.91 -9.85 1.66
N TYR A 134 -6.61 -9.96 1.40
CA TYR A 134 -5.55 -9.76 2.39
C TYR A 134 -4.82 -8.40 2.23
N ARG A 135 -5.32 -7.55 1.32
CA ARG A 135 -4.75 -6.23 1.04
C ARG A 135 -5.61 -5.13 1.67
N LEU A 136 -4.96 -4.04 2.05
CA LEU A 136 -5.65 -2.87 2.58
C LEU A 136 -6.25 -2.01 1.45
N PRO A 137 -7.34 -1.27 1.69
CA PRO A 137 -7.84 -0.31 0.71
C PRO A 137 -6.78 0.72 0.31
N GLN A 138 -6.58 0.94 -0.99
CA GLN A 138 -5.54 1.82 -1.52
C GLN A 138 -5.61 3.25 -0.96
N ASN A 139 -6.81 3.77 -0.75
CA ASN A 139 -7.01 5.12 -0.21
C ASN A 139 -6.50 5.29 1.24
N LEU A 140 -6.19 4.18 1.92
CA LEU A 140 -5.61 4.15 3.27
C LEU A 140 -4.09 3.87 3.27
N LEU A 141 -3.42 3.98 2.12
CA LEU A 141 -1.97 3.73 2.01
C LEU A 141 -1.15 4.67 2.89
N LEU A 142 -1.58 5.93 3.00
CA LEU A 142 -0.94 6.91 3.88
C LEU A 142 -1.83 7.19 5.10
N PRO A 143 -1.22 7.39 6.28
CA PRO A 143 -1.94 7.92 7.43
C PRO A 143 -2.41 9.35 7.14
N GLN A 144 -3.39 9.81 7.90
CA GLN A 144 -3.80 11.21 7.86
C GLN A 144 -2.64 12.09 8.36
N GLY A 145 -2.12 12.94 7.47
CA GLY A 145 -1.08 13.90 7.81
C GLY A 145 -1.60 15.14 8.56
N SER A 146 -0.73 16.14 8.68
CA SER A 146 -1.07 17.47 9.20
C SER A 146 -1.03 18.51 8.08
N GLN A 147 -1.65 19.69 8.27
CA GLN A 147 -1.56 20.77 7.28
C GLN A 147 -0.12 21.27 7.07
N GLN A 148 0.72 21.20 8.11
CA GLN A 148 2.12 21.61 8.08
C GLN A 148 3.07 20.52 7.59
N GLY A 149 2.56 19.30 7.34
CA GLY A 149 3.37 18.14 7.01
C GLY A 149 3.79 17.38 8.27
N GLN A 150 3.19 16.21 8.48
CA GLN A 150 3.57 15.32 9.57
C GLN A 150 4.80 14.51 9.15
N GLN A 151 5.83 14.48 10.01
CA GLN A 151 7.07 13.75 9.73
C GLN A 151 6.91 12.25 9.95
N TYR A 152 7.35 11.47 8.96
CA TYR A 152 7.48 10.02 8.98
C TYR A 152 8.84 9.61 8.44
N VAL A 153 9.19 8.33 8.62
CA VAL A 153 10.37 7.70 8.05
C VAL A 153 9.93 6.72 6.98
N LEU A 154 10.40 6.94 5.76
CA LEU A 154 10.37 5.95 4.69
C LEU A 154 11.63 5.10 4.79
N ALA A 155 11.48 3.79 4.94
CA ALA A 155 12.58 2.84 4.96
C ALA A 155 12.49 1.91 3.76
N VAL A 156 13.58 1.81 2.99
CA VAL A 156 13.66 0.98 1.78
C VAL A 156 14.75 -0.06 1.96
N THR A 157 14.42 -1.31 1.70
CA THR A 157 15.37 -2.43 1.82
C THR A 157 15.40 -3.21 0.52
N VAL A 158 16.60 -3.62 0.11
CA VAL A 158 16.81 -4.37 -1.12
C VAL A 158 17.60 -5.62 -0.79
N HIS A 159 17.07 -6.79 -1.14
CA HIS A 159 17.74 -8.07 -0.86
C HIS A 159 17.64 -8.98 -2.06
N GLN A 160 18.55 -9.94 -2.19
CA GLN A 160 18.43 -10.98 -3.21
C GLN A 160 17.08 -11.71 -3.06
N TYR A 161 16.36 -11.81 -4.17
CA TYR A 161 15.10 -12.53 -4.23
C TYR A 161 15.37 -14.03 -4.16
N GLN A 162 14.69 -14.69 -3.21
CA GLN A 162 14.82 -16.12 -2.96
C GLN A 162 13.39 -16.68 -2.84
N PRO A 163 12.74 -17.03 -3.96
CA PRO A 163 11.36 -17.50 -3.93
C PRO A 163 11.27 -18.81 -3.14
N ASN A 164 10.33 -18.88 -2.19
CA ASN A 164 10.04 -20.11 -1.47
C ASN A 164 8.93 -20.87 -2.21
N GLN A 165 9.29 -21.94 -2.92
CA GLN A 165 8.35 -22.73 -3.72
C GLN A 165 7.37 -23.54 -2.86
N ASP A 166 7.73 -23.84 -1.60
CA ASP A 166 6.94 -24.70 -0.70
C ASP A 166 5.85 -23.92 0.05
N GLN A 167 5.96 -22.58 0.13
CA GLN A 167 4.97 -21.71 0.77
C GLN A 167 4.07 -21.02 -0.25
N GLN A 168 3.37 -21.83 -1.06
CA GLN A 168 2.27 -21.39 -1.94
C GLN A 168 1.03 -20.88 -1.18
N SER A 169 1.14 -20.40 0.06
CA SER A 169 0.03 -19.61 0.61
C SER A 169 -0.09 -18.39 -0.32
N GLN A 170 -1.22 -18.15 -0.97
CA GLN A 170 -1.30 -17.23 -2.11
C GLN A 170 -1.50 -15.76 -1.68
N LEU A 171 -1.41 -15.44 -0.39
CA LEU A 171 -1.96 -14.23 0.24
C LEU A 171 -1.13 -12.94 0.04
N TYR A 172 0.21 -12.99 0.11
CA TYR A 172 1.16 -11.87 0.12
C TYR A 172 2.28 -12.02 -0.91
N GLN A 173 1.96 -11.87 -2.20
CA GLN A 173 2.97 -11.80 -3.25
C GLN A 173 3.71 -10.44 -3.23
N PRO A 174 4.99 -10.38 -3.66
CA PRO A 174 5.86 -11.52 -3.94
C PRO A 174 6.36 -12.17 -2.65
N TYR A 175 6.45 -13.50 -2.65
CA TYR A 175 7.04 -14.26 -1.56
C TYR A 175 8.54 -14.45 -1.74
N ASP A 176 9.29 -14.13 -0.71
CA ASP A 176 10.64 -14.66 -0.54
C ASP A 176 10.68 -15.56 0.71
N ASN A 177 11.81 -16.21 0.92
CA ASN A 177 12.05 -17.08 2.07
C ASN A 177 12.26 -16.33 3.41
N ARG A 178 12.00 -15.01 3.47
CA ARG A 178 12.19 -14.21 4.68
C ARG A 178 10.87 -14.08 5.45
N PRO A 179 10.92 -13.89 6.78
CA PRO A 179 9.71 -13.67 7.58
C PRO A 179 8.93 -12.44 7.13
N GLU A 180 7.61 -12.46 7.38
CA GLU A 180 6.79 -11.27 7.22
C GLU A 180 7.25 -10.15 8.17
N GLY A 181 7.29 -8.92 7.65
CA GLY A 181 7.84 -7.77 8.36
C GLY A 181 9.37 -7.70 8.37
N PHE A 182 10.10 -8.62 7.74
CA PHE A 182 11.56 -8.52 7.62
C PHE A 182 11.97 -7.18 6.99
N PRO A 183 12.95 -6.45 7.55
CA PRO A 183 13.85 -6.85 8.64
C PRO A 183 13.46 -6.33 10.03
N PHE A 184 12.23 -5.84 10.20
CA PHE A 184 11.71 -5.32 11.47
C PHE A 184 10.92 -6.35 12.30
N ASP A 185 10.82 -7.59 11.80
CA ASP A 185 10.14 -8.74 12.41
C ASP A 185 10.69 -9.12 13.80
N ARG A 186 11.91 -8.68 14.13
CA ARG A 186 12.63 -9.04 15.37
C ARG A 186 13.37 -7.85 15.97
N PRO A 187 13.81 -7.93 17.24
CA PRO A 187 14.70 -6.93 17.83
C PRO A 187 15.96 -6.73 17.00
N VAL A 188 16.35 -5.47 16.82
CA VAL A 188 17.48 -5.08 15.98
C VAL A 188 18.49 -4.28 16.79
N LYS A 189 19.78 -4.61 16.68
CA LYS A 189 20.83 -3.72 17.19
C LYS A 189 21.12 -2.67 16.12
N TYR A 190 20.87 -1.40 16.45
CA TYR A 190 20.96 -0.26 15.54
C TYR A 190 22.25 -0.22 14.71
N ASN A 191 23.39 -0.55 15.33
CA ASN A 191 24.70 -0.49 14.69
C ASN A 191 24.80 -1.40 13.45
N TYR A 192 24.07 -2.52 13.39
CA TYR A 192 24.10 -3.37 12.20
C TYR A 192 23.36 -2.75 11.02
N PHE A 193 22.25 -2.05 11.26
CA PHE A 193 21.44 -1.47 10.18
C PHE A 193 22.11 -0.32 9.46
N GLN A 194 22.86 0.52 10.20
CA GLN A 194 23.62 1.61 9.58
C GLN A 194 24.77 1.12 8.68
N GLN A 195 25.23 -0.11 8.88
CA GLN A 195 26.35 -0.68 8.12
C GLN A 195 25.91 -1.29 6.79
N TYR A 196 24.63 -1.62 6.64
CA TYR A 196 24.11 -2.28 5.44
C TYR A 196 23.80 -1.25 4.34
N LYS A 197 24.56 -1.33 3.24
CA LYS A 197 24.41 -0.44 2.07
C LYS A 197 23.11 -0.64 1.29
N ASN A 198 22.42 -1.75 1.53
CA ASN A 198 21.17 -2.14 0.89
C ASN A 198 19.94 -1.81 1.76
N PHE A 199 20.13 -0.94 2.75
CA PHE A 199 19.09 -0.39 3.60
C PHE A 199 19.19 1.14 3.58
N TYR A 200 18.08 1.83 3.30
CA TYR A 200 18.03 3.30 3.23
C TYR A 200 16.85 3.85 4.04
N TYR A 201 17.07 4.95 4.77
CA TYR A 201 16.04 5.68 5.49
C TYR A 201 15.96 7.11 4.97
N GLN A 202 14.74 7.63 4.83
CA GLN A 202 14.49 9.01 4.45
C GLN A 202 13.35 9.59 5.27
N THR A 203 13.56 10.76 5.88
CA THR A 203 12.46 11.52 6.47
C THR A 203 11.58 12.08 5.36
N VAL A 204 10.28 11.82 5.46
CA VAL A 204 9.25 12.27 4.53
C VAL A 204 8.15 13.01 5.29
N TYR A 205 7.40 13.85 4.59
CA TYR A 205 6.33 14.65 5.16
C TYR A 205 5.00 14.26 4.51
N VAL A 206 4.01 13.94 5.33
CA VAL A 206 2.64 13.67 4.89
C VAL A 206 1.79 14.90 5.19
N TYR A 207 1.37 15.57 4.13
CA TYR A 207 0.49 16.74 4.20
C TYR A 207 -0.96 16.32 4.11
N ASN A 208 -1.81 16.94 4.93
CA ASN A 208 -3.26 16.80 4.83
C ASN A 208 -3.85 18.13 4.37
N GLN A 209 -4.48 18.11 3.21
CA GLN A 209 -5.02 19.26 2.52
C GLN A 209 -6.47 18.99 2.14
N ASN A 210 -7.29 20.04 2.09
CA ASN A 210 -8.65 19.92 1.58
C ASN A 210 -8.63 19.60 0.09
N GLN A 211 -9.62 18.84 -0.38
CA GLN A 211 -9.69 18.35 -1.77
C GLN A 211 -9.57 19.48 -2.82
N GLN A 212 -10.10 20.68 -2.52
CA GLN A 212 -9.96 21.85 -3.39
C GLN A 212 -8.52 22.40 -3.47
N GLN A 213 -7.75 22.33 -2.38
CA GLN A 213 -6.34 22.72 -2.34
C GLN A 213 -5.47 21.70 -3.08
N VAL A 214 -5.81 20.41 -2.94
CA VAL A 214 -5.15 19.30 -3.60
C VAL A 214 -5.30 19.38 -5.13
N ASN A 215 -6.47 19.77 -5.64
CA ASN A 215 -6.71 19.79 -7.09
C ASN A 215 -6.28 21.09 -7.80
N ASN A 216 -5.69 22.04 -7.08
CA ASN A 216 -5.25 23.31 -7.66
C ASN A 216 -3.76 23.23 -8.06
N PRO A 217 -3.39 23.27 -9.35
CA PRO A 217 -2.01 23.13 -9.80
C PRO A 217 -1.11 24.35 -9.53
N ALA A 218 -1.61 25.37 -8.81
CA ALA A 218 -0.91 26.63 -8.55
C ALA A 218 -0.17 26.70 -7.20
N GLN A 219 -0.01 25.57 -6.49
CA GLN A 219 0.80 25.43 -5.27
C GLN A 219 1.84 24.33 -5.41
#